data_AF-A0A1U9K463-F1
#
_entry.id   AF-A0A1U9K463-F1
#
_cell.length_a   1.000
_cell.length_b   1.000
_cell.length_c   1.000
_cell.angle_alpha   90.00
_cell.angle_beta   90.00
_cell.angle_gamma   90.00
#
_symmetry.space_group_name_H-M   'P 1'
#
loop_
_entity.id
_entity.type
_entity.pdbx_description
1 polymer ?
#
loop_
_entity_poly.entity_id
_entity_poly.type
_entity_poly.pdbx_seq_one_letter_code
_entity_poly.pdbx_strand_id
1 'polypeptide(L)'
;MKKSDEREWQLLKFGASNIILETIEQTSMAEMFHTHLVDYSDSTFVLIFLSNRSDRMDETVMKVSEHMITNILSILKLSLAIGVGGVKDDIREIKNSFVESQRALEMADYEEINRVYSYREVKRDSRESFQYPLEILKEINGIMNRKECENIMDGWAKLEDYLLKNKAPTFIVQNICVSLVSSLLIQEYYEEKIDDDGQMISAYISDIYNMHSKRQLFDWMRHLLIKWSEKLKEQLTGKRSHFLIREVKEYVQRHYDREIKLAEIAELLHVNKNYLSQLFKKVTGDTFVSYLNKYRIEKAKTKLREGRYLIYEISEMVGYQNPTYFSQVFKSITGMSPSEYVSRIG
;
A
#
# COMPACT_ATOMS: atom_id res chain seq x y z
N MET A 1 1.31 -32.02 -7.77
CA MET A 1 0.04 -32.77 -7.65
C MET A 1 0.33 -34.18 -7.17
N LYS A 2 -0.55 -34.80 -6.36
CA LYS A 2 -0.41 -36.23 -6.03
C LYS A 2 -0.78 -37.05 -7.28
N LYS A 3 -0.18 -38.25 -7.45
CA LYS A 3 -0.46 -39.17 -8.58
C LYS A 3 -1.95 -39.49 -8.81
N SER A 4 -2.79 -39.35 -7.77
CA SER A 4 -4.24 -39.54 -7.87
C SER A 4 -4.93 -38.41 -8.65
N ASP A 5 -4.54 -37.16 -8.37
CA ASP A 5 -5.10 -35.96 -8.99
C ASP A 5 -4.72 -35.87 -10.47
N GLU A 6 -3.52 -36.36 -10.81
CA GLU A 6 -3.02 -36.41 -12.18
C GLU A 6 -3.83 -37.39 -13.04
N ARG A 7 -4.23 -38.54 -12.48
CA ARG A 7 -5.05 -39.52 -13.20
C ARG A 7 -6.48 -39.04 -13.41
N GLU A 8 -7.06 -38.36 -12.42
CA GLU A 8 -8.39 -37.74 -12.53
C GLU A 8 -8.40 -36.60 -13.55
N TRP A 9 -7.35 -35.78 -13.57
CA TRP A 9 -7.21 -34.71 -14.56
C TRP A 9 -7.10 -35.24 -15.99
N GLN A 10 -6.34 -36.32 -16.21
CA GLN A 10 -6.23 -36.95 -17.54
C GLN A 10 -7.58 -37.53 -18.02
N LEU A 11 -8.41 -38.05 -17.11
CA LEU A 11 -9.77 -38.50 -17.44
C LEU A 11 -10.69 -37.33 -17.84
N LEU A 12 -10.62 -36.22 -17.10
CA LEU A 12 -11.35 -35.01 -17.42
C LEU A 12 -10.93 -34.42 -18.78
N LYS A 13 -9.63 -34.39 -19.04
CA LYS A 13 -9.05 -33.95 -20.32
C LYS A 13 -9.51 -34.82 -21.49
N PHE A 14 -9.52 -36.14 -21.31
CA PHE A 14 -10.05 -37.08 -22.31
C PHE A 14 -11.55 -36.88 -22.55
N GLY A 15 -12.34 -36.70 -21.48
CA GLY A 15 -13.77 -36.40 -21.57
C GLY A 15 -14.04 -35.10 -22.34
N ALA A 16 -13.26 -34.05 -22.06
CA ALA A 16 -13.40 -32.76 -22.74
C ALA A 16 -13.10 -32.88 -24.24
N SER A 17 -12.04 -33.59 -24.62
CA SER A 17 -11.69 -33.87 -26.01
C SER A 17 -12.84 -34.54 -26.77
N ASN A 18 -13.48 -35.55 -26.18
CA ASN A 18 -14.61 -36.25 -26.81
C ASN A 18 -15.82 -35.33 -26.99
N ILE A 19 -16.17 -34.52 -25.98
CA ILE A 19 -17.28 -33.56 -26.07
C ILE A 19 -16.99 -32.51 -27.15
N ILE A 20 -15.76 -32.04 -27.25
CA ILE A 20 -15.32 -31.11 -28.30
C ILE A 20 -15.56 -31.73 -29.68
N LEU A 21 -15.08 -32.95 -29.91
CA LEU A 21 -15.23 -33.65 -31.18
C LEU A 21 -16.71 -33.90 -31.53
N GLU A 22 -17.52 -34.36 -30.58
CA GLU A 22 -18.96 -34.59 -30.78
C GLU A 22 -19.70 -33.28 -31.09
N THR A 23 -19.38 -32.19 -30.39
CA THR A 23 -19.96 -30.86 -30.64
C THR A 23 -19.63 -30.37 -32.05
N ILE A 24 -18.42 -30.65 -32.54
CA ILE A 24 -18.00 -30.33 -33.90
C ILE A 24 -18.77 -31.19 -34.91
N GLU A 25 -18.85 -32.50 -34.72
CA GLU A 25 -19.55 -33.41 -35.65
C GLU A 25 -21.02 -33.02 -35.84
N GLN A 26 -21.72 -32.69 -34.76
CA GLN A 26 -23.12 -32.24 -34.83
C GLN A 26 -23.29 -30.94 -35.61
N THR A 27 -22.27 -30.08 -35.64
CA THR A 27 -22.33 -28.78 -36.33
C THR A 27 -21.76 -28.86 -37.76
N SER A 28 -20.76 -29.71 -38.00
CA SER A 28 -20.09 -29.89 -39.30
C SER A 28 -20.97 -30.62 -40.31
N MET A 29 -21.95 -31.44 -39.89
CA MET A 29 -22.91 -32.03 -40.83
C MET A 29 -23.73 -30.98 -41.61
N ALA A 30 -23.80 -29.73 -41.13
CA ALA A 30 -24.50 -28.64 -41.80
C ALA A 30 -23.59 -27.77 -42.69
N GLU A 31 -22.26 -27.85 -42.56
CA GLU A 31 -21.32 -26.89 -43.16
C GLU A 31 -20.01 -27.54 -43.64
N MET A 32 -19.51 -27.13 -44.81
CA MET A 32 -18.29 -27.70 -45.41
C MET A 32 -17.00 -27.14 -44.77
N PHE A 33 -16.63 -27.61 -43.57
CA PHE A 33 -15.34 -27.30 -42.94
C PHE A 33 -14.69 -28.54 -42.32
N HIS A 34 -13.36 -28.51 -42.21
CA HIS A 34 -12.55 -29.52 -41.53
C HIS A 34 -11.97 -28.92 -40.26
N THR A 35 -11.90 -29.72 -39.20
CA THR A 35 -11.33 -29.30 -37.92
C THR A 35 -10.19 -30.20 -37.49
N HIS A 36 -9.17 -29.62 -36.90
CA HIS A 36 -8.11 -30.35 -36.22
C HIS A 36 -8.03 -29.91 -34.76
N LEU A 37 -8.21 -30.86 -33.84
CA LEU A 37 -7.99 -30.69 -32.42
C LEU A 37 -6.54 -31.04 -32.09
N VAL A 38 -5.82 -30.09 -31.51
CA VAL A 38 -4.44 -30.25 -31.04
C VAL A 38 -4.46 -30.18 -29.52
N ASP A 39 -3.98 -31.24 -28.88
CA ASP A 39 -3.66 -31.23 -27.47
C ASP A 39 -2.35 -30.44 -27.27
N TYR A 40 -2.48 -29.18 -26.85
CA TYR A 40 -1.37 -28.23 -26.83
C TYR A 40 -0.63 -28.22 -25.48
N SER A 41 -1.37 -28.32 -24.38
CA SER A 41 -0.81 -28.35 -23.02
C SER A 41 -1.74 -29.11 -22.06
N ASP A 42 -1.35 -29.23 -20.79
CA ASP A 42 -2.17 -29.90 -19.78
C ASP A 42 -3.54 -29.25 -19.54
N SER A 43 -3.68 -27.96 -19.84
CA SER A 43 -4.91 -27.19 -19.62
C SER A 43 -5.44 -26.49 -20.87
N THR A 44 -4.86 -26.74 -22.05
CA THR A 44 -5.20 -26.01 -23.27
C THR A 44 -5.34 -26.94 -24.47
N PHE A 45 -6.49 -26.82 -25.12
CA PHE A 45 -6.73 -27.38 -26.45
C PHE A 45 -6.68 -26.27 -27.49
N VAL A 46 -6.17 -26.59 -28.67
CA VAL A 46 -6.17 -25.69 -29.83
C VAL A 46 -6.99 -26.32 -30.93
N LEU A 47 -7.99 -25.58 -31.40
CA LEU A 47 -8.86 -25.98 -32.49
C LEU A 47 -8.53 -25.18 -33.74
N ILE A 48 -8.24 -25.88 -34.83
CA ILE A 48 -7.97 -25.29 -36.13
C ILE A 48 -9.15 -25.60 -37.04
N PHE A 49 -9.79 -24.55 -37.56
CA PHE A 49 -10.87 -24.65 -38.54
C PHE A 49 -10.32 -24.32 -39.94
N LEU A 50 -10.53 -25.23 -40.90
CA LEU A 50 -10.12 -25.10 -42.29
C LEU A 50 -11.36 -25.23 -43.18
N SER A 51 -11.59 -24.27 -44.07
CA SER A 51 -12.70 -24.36 -45.02
C SER A 51 -12.31 -23.79 -46.38
N ASN A 52 -12.99 -24.30 -47.41
CA ASN A 52 -12.88 -23.81 -48.77
C ASN A 52 -13.78 -22.58 -49.04
N ARG A 53 -14.58 -22.16 -48.04
CA ARG A 53 -15.36 -20.92 -48.07
C ARG A 53 -15.10 -20.16 -46.77
N SER A 54 -14.70 -18.90 -46.88
CA SER A 54 -14.55 -18.00 -45.72
C SER A 54 -15.87 -17.35 -45.31
N ASP A 55 -16.86 -17.34 -46.21
CA ASP A 55 -18.19 -16.77 -45.96
C ASP A 55 -18.87 -17.50 -44.78
N ARG A 56 -19.15 -16.74 -43.71
CA ARG A 56 -19.79 -17.19 -42.45
C ARG A 56 -18.93 -18.02 -41.48
N MET A 57 -17.65 -18.24 -41.77
CA MET A 57 -16.78 -19.01 -40.88
C MET A 57 -16.69 -18.43 -39.47
N ASP A 58 -16.65 -17.09 -39.34
CA ASP A 58 -16.65 -16.44 -38.03
C ASP A 58 -17.92 -16.78 -37.21
N GLU A 59 -19.10 -16.77 -37.83
CA GLU A 59 -20.38 -17.08 -37.15
C GLU A 59 -20.44 -18.55 -36.71
N THR A 60 -19.99 -19.45 -37.56
CA THR A 60 -19.92 -20.89 -37.27
C THR A 60 -18.99 -21.17 -36.11
N VAL A 61 -17.76 -20.64 -36.15
CA VAL A 61 -16.75 -20.87 -35.10
C VAL A 61 -17.25 -20.35 -33.76
N MET A 62 -17.92 -19.19 -33.74
CA MET A 62 -18.53 -18.65 -32.52
C MET A 62 -19.61 -19.58 -31.97
N LYS A 63 -20.55 -20.02 -32.82
CA LYS A 63 -21.64 -20.91 -32.42
C LYS A 63 -21.15 -22.26 -31.90
N VAL A 64 -20.17 -22.86 -32.58
CA VAL A 64 -19.51 -24.11 -32.16
C VAL A 64 -18.86 -23.92 -30.79
N SER A 65 -18.15 -22.80 -30.61
CA SER A 65 -17.46 -22.47 -29.35
C SER A 65 -18.45 -22.28 -28.19
N GLU A 66 -19.57 -21.60 -28.41
CA GLU A 66 -20.62 -21.41 -27.39
C GLU A 66 -21.26 -22.75 -26.97
N HIS A 67 -21.53 -23.63 -27.93
CA HIS A 67 -22.01 -24.98 -27.64
C HIS A 67 -20.98 -25.81 -26.89
N MET A 68 -19.69 -25.70 -27.21
CA MET A 68 -18.63 -26.39 -26.46
C MET A 68 -18.59 -25.97 -25.00
N ILE A 69 -18.69 -24.66 -24.73
CA ILE A 69 -18.75 -24.14 -23.36
C ILE A 69 -19.94 -24.75 -22.63
N THR A 70 -21.12 -24.69 -23.25
CA THR A 70 -22.37 -25.20 -22.67
C THR A 70 -22.28 -26.70 -22.38
N ASN A 71 -21.79 -27.50 -23.32
CA ASN A 71 -21.71 -28.95 -23.20
C ASN A 71 -20.69 -29.38 -22.14
N ILE A 72 -19.49 -28.80 -22.15
CA ILE A 72 -18.44 -29.13 -21.18
C ILE A 72 -18.87 -28.70 -19.77
N LEU A 73 -19.45 -27.51 -19.61
CA LEU A 73 -19.96 -27.03 -18.32
C LEU A 73 -21.13 -27.88 -17.83
N SER A 74 -22.02 -28.33 -18.71
CA SER A 74 -23.17 -29.16 -18.33
C SER A 74 -22.77 -30.58 -17.94
N ILE A 75 -21.90 -31.22 -18.73
CA ILE A 75 -21.55 -32.64 -18.61
C ILE A 75 -20.40 -32.86 -17.62
N LEU A 76 -19.30 -32.12 -17.77
CA LEU A 76 -18.09 -32.29 -16.95
C LEU A 76 -18.02 -31.35 -15.74
N LYS A 77 -18.93 -30.37 -15.66
CA LYS A 77 -18.90 -29.30 -14.64
C LYS A 77 -17.58 -28.52 -14.61
N LEU A 78 -16.85 -28.54 -15.73
CA LEU A 78 -15.63 -27.78 -15.91
C LEU A 78 -15.95 -26.41 -16.49
N SER A 79 -15.28 -25.41 -15.96
CA SER A 79 -15.31 -24.08 -16.56
C SER A 79 -14.18 -23.92 -17.57
N LEU A 80 -14.45 -23.25 -18.68
CA LEU A 80 -13.45 -22.96 -19.70
C LEU A 80 -13.67 -21.57 -20.30
N ALA A 81 -12.65 -21.06 -20.97
CA ALA A 81 -12.72 -19.90 -21.83
C ALA A 81 -12.20 -20.27 -23.21
N ILE A 82 -12.76 -19.66 -24.25
CA ILE A 82 -12.36 -19.90 -25.64
C ILE A 82 -11.95 -18.58 -26.26
N GLY A 83 -10.70 -18.47 -26.71
CA GLY A 83 -10.25 -17.36 -27.55
C GLY A 83 -10.37 -17.74 -29.02
N VAL A 84 -10.93 -16.85 -29.83
CA VAL A 84 -11.15 -17.05 -31.27
C VAL A 84 -10.34 -16.01 -32.05
N GLY A 85 -9.43 -16.49 -32.90
CA GLY A 85 -8.65 -15.66 -33.82
C GLY A 85 -9.46 -15.24 -35.04
N GLY A 86 -8.95 -14.27 -35.81
CA GLY A 86 -9.62 -13.86 -37.04
C GLY A 86 -9.39 -14.84 -38.19
N VAL A 87 -10.41 -15.06 -39.02
CA VAL A 87 -10.31 -15.83 -40.28
C VAL A 87 -9.18 -15.27 -41.16
N LYS A 88 -8.38 -16.19 -41.73
CA LYS A 88 -7.28 -15.89 -42.66
C LYS A 88 -7.54 -16.56 -44.00
N ASP A 89 -7.10 -15.90 -45.07
CA ASP A 89 -7.28 -16.40 -46.44
C ASP A 89 -6.20 -17.40 -46.84
N ASP A 90 -5.09 -17.49 -46.08
CA ASP A 90 -3.96 -18.36 -46.36
C ASP A 90 -3.56 -19.22 -45.15
N ILE A 91 -3.32 -20.51 -45.38
CA ILE A 91 -2.87 -21.45 -44.34
C ILE A 91 -1.53 -21.05 -43.70
N ARG A 92 -0.68 -20.31 -44.41
CA ARG A 92 0.59 -19.78 -43.88
C ARG A 92 0.37 -18.77 -42.76
N GLU A 93 -0.81 -18.17 -42.69
CA GLU A 93 -1.21 -17.21 -41.65
C GLU A 93 -1.88 -17.86 -40.45
N ILE A 94 -1.95 -19.20 -40.40
CA ILE A 94 -2.51 -19.93 -39.26
C ILE A 94 -1.86 -19.52 -37.93
N LYS A 95 -0.55 -19.26 -37.95
CA LYS A 95 0.19 -18.76 -36.78
C LYS A 95 -0.35 -17.40 -36.31
N ASN A 96 -0.73 -16.52 -37.24
CA ASN A 96 -1.30 -15.22 -36.90
C ASN A 96 -2.67 -15.39 -36.25
N SER A 97 -3.54 -16.24 -36.82
CA SER A 97 -4.84 -16.57 -36.21
C SER A 97 -4.68 -17.20 -34.82
N PHE A 98 -3.69 -18.07 -34.64
CA PHE A 98 -3.38 -18.66 -33.34
C PHE A 98 -2.96 -17.60 -32.32
N VAL A 99 -2.01 -16.72 -32.66
CA VAL A 99 -1.59 -15.62 -31.77
C VAL A 99 -2.77 -14.69 -31.45
N GLU A 100 -3.65 -14.43 -32.41
CA GLU A 100 -4.88 -13.66 -32.20
C GLU A 100 -5.85 -14.35 -31.21
N SER A 101 -6.02 -15.67 -31.33
CA SER A 101 -6.83 -16.46 -30.38
C SER A 101 -6.26 -16.45 -28.97
N GLN A 102 -4.92 -16.51 -28.84
CA GLN A 102 -4.25 -16.41 -27.54
C GLN A 102 -4.47 -15.04 -26.91
N ARG A 103 -4.32 -13.95 -27.68
CA ARG A 103 -4.62 -12.59 -27.20
C ARG A 103 -6.08 -12.41 -26.79
N ALA A 104 -7.01 -13.05 -27.51
CA ALA A 104 -8.41 -13.04 -27.12
C ALA A 104 -8.65 -13.82 -25.82
N LEU A 105 -7.95 -14.94 -25.62
CA LEU A 105 -8.00 -15.73 -24.39
C LEU A 105 -7.33 -15.04 -23.20
N GLU A 106 -6.24 -14.29 -23.41
CA GLU A 106 -5.64 -13.43 -22.39
C GLU A 106 -6.65 -12.41 -21.86
N MET A 107 -7.62 -11.98 -22.68
CA MET A 107 -8.72 -11.11 -22.23
C MET A 107 -9.77 -11.86 -21.38
N ALA A 108 -9.86 -13.18 -21.53
CA ALA A 108 -10.76 -14.04 -20.75
C ALA A 108 -10.39 -14.13 -19.27
N ASP A 109 -9.11 -13.96 -18.95
CA ASP A 109 -8.65 -13.87 -17.56
C ASP A 109 -9.20 -12.62 -16.84
N TYR A 110 -9.81 -11.67 -17.57
CA TYR A 110 -10.15 -10.34 -17.06
C TYR A 110 -11.65 -9.98 -17.03
N GLU A 111 -12.54 -10.73 -17.69
CA GLU A 111 -13.98 -10.41 -17.76
C GLU A 111 -14.89 -11.46 -17.13
N GLU A 112 -15.11 -12.60 -17.80
CA GLU A 112 -16.10 -13.62 -17.42
C GLU A 112 -15.64 -15.05 -17.77
N ILE A 113 -15.79 -15.98 -16.82
CA ILE A 113 -15.53 -17.41 -17.04
C ILE A 113 -16.71 -18.02 -17.83
N ASN A 114 -16.46 -19.00 -18.71
CA ASN A 114 -17.49 -19.64 -19.57
C ASN A 114 -18.03 -18.73 -20.69
N ARG A 115 -17.12 -18.01 -21.36
CA ARG A 115 -17.44 -17.16 -22.51
C ARG A 115 -16.45 -17.37 -23.67
N VAL A 116 -16.93 -17.09 -24.88
CA VAL A 116 -16.13 -17.04 -26.11
C VAL A 116 -15.66 -15.59 -26.34
N TYR A 117 -14.37 -15.41 -26.59
CA TYR A 117 -13.72 -14.13 -26.82
C TYR A 117 -13.24 -14.04 -28.25
N SER A 118 -13.78 -13.12 -29.06
CA SER A 118 -13.32 -12.92 -30.43
C SER A 118 -12.25 -11.84 -30.51
N TYR A 119 -11.14 -12.10 -31.19
CA TYR A 119 -10.10 -11.09 -31.44
C TYR A 119 -10.64 -9.84 -32.15
N ARG A 120 -11.70 -9.97 -32.97
CA ARG A 120 -12.35 -8.82 -33.61
C ARG A 120 -13.11 -7.93 -32.63
N GLU A 121 -13.73 -8.52 -31.60
CA GLU A 121 -14.37 -7.79 -30.50
C GLU A 121 -13.30 -7.10 -29.65
N VAL A 122 -12.23 -7.81 -29.30
CA VAL A 122 -11.06 -7.23 -28.61
C VAL A 122 -10.47 -6.04 -29.39
N LYS A 123 -10.37 -6.14 -30.71
CA LYS A 123 -9.91 -5.07 -31.59
C LYS A 123 -10.91 -3.90 -31.73
N ARG A 124 -12.21 -4.14 -31.48
CA ARG A 124 -13.25 -3.09 -31.43
C ARG A 124 -13.26 -2.39 -30.07
N ASP A 125 -13.19 -3.13 -28.96
CA ASP A 125 -13.18 -2.57 -27.59
C ASP A 125 -11.89 -1.79 -27.31
N SER A 126 -10.75 -2.19 -27.89
CA SER A 126 -9.53 -1.39 -27.87
C SER A 126 -9.61 -0.04 -28.62
N ARG A 127 -10.70 0.23 -29.37
CA ARG A 127 -10.98 1.59 -29.89
C ARG A 127 -11.71 2.47 -28.86
N GLU A 128 -12.37 1.89 -27.86
CA GLU A 128 -12.75 2.62 -26.64
C GLU A 128 -11.53 2.65 -25.70
N SER A 129 -10.56 3.50 -26.04
CA SER A 129 -9.33 3.69 -25.26
C SER A 129 -9.67 3.97 -23.79
N PHE A 130 -9.41 3.02 -22.89
CA PHE A 130 -9.44 3.26 -21.45
C PHE A 130 -8.58 4.50 -21.13
N GLN A 131 -9.21 5.54 -20.59
CA GLN A 131 -8.51 6.75 -20.24
C GLN A 131 -7.76 6.55 -18.92
N TYR A 132 -6.43 6.61 -18.96
CA TYR A 132 -5.61 6.43 -17.77
C TYR A 132 -5.81 7.61 -16.78
N PRO A 133 -6.10 7.37 -15.49
CA PRO A 133 -6.49 8.40 -14.53
C PRO A 133 -5.31 9.24 -14.00
N LEU A 134 -4.58 9.91 -14.89
CA LEU A 134 -3.36 10.66 -14.55
C LEU A 134 -3.59 11.72 -13.46
N GLU A 135 -4.70 12.45 -13.50
CA GLU A 135 -4.97 13.52 -12.52
C GLU A 135 -5.24 12.98 -11.11
N ILE A 136 -5.99 11.87 -11.00
CA ILE A 136 -6.25 11.21 -9.71
C ILE A 136 -4.94 10.63 -9.14
N LEU A 137 -4.11 10.02 -10.01
CA LEU A 137 -2.82 9.48 -9.58
C LEU A 137 -1.84 10.57 -9.16
N LYS A 138 -1.85 11.75 -9.81
CA LYS A 138 -1.08 12.92 -9.37
C LYS A 138 -1.56 13.41 -8.00
N GLU A 139 -2.87 13.45 -7.76
CA GLU A 139 -3.45 13.81 -6.46
C GLU A 139 -2.96 12.86 -5.36
N ILE A 140 -3.08 11.55 -5.56
CA ILE A 140 -2.64 10.52 -4.61
C ILE A 140 -1.13 10.62 -4.35
N ASN A 141 -0.31 10.73 -5.40
CA ASN A 141 1.14 10.92 -5.23
C ASN A 141 1.47 12.22 -4.49
N GLY A 142 0.70 13.29 -4.72
CA GLY A 142 0.82 14.54 -3.97
C GLY A 142 0.52 14.36 -2.47
N ILE A 143 -0.55 13.63 -2.14
CA ILE A 143 -0.92 13.28 -0.75
C ILE A 143 0.19 12.47 -0.09
N MET A 144 0.72 11.44 -0.77
CA MET A 144 1.83 10.63 -0.28
C MET A 144 3.09 11.48 -0.05
N ASN A 145 3.46 12.34 -1.00
CA ASN A 145 4.63 13.21 -0.90
C ASN A 145 4.52 14.25 0.22
N ARG A 146 3.31 14.79 0.45
CA ARG A 146 3.05 15.74 1.54
C ARG A 146 2.75 15.05 2.88
N LYS A 147 2.72 13.72 2.91
CA LYS A 147 2.47 12.92 4.12
C LYS A 147 1.10 13.21 4.75
N GLU A 148 0.10 13.50 3.92
CA GLU A 148 -1.26 13.82 4.33
C GLU A 148 -2.08 12.53 4.58
N CYS A 149 -1.74 11.78 5.63
CA CYS A 149 -2.37 10.49 5.96
C CYS A 149 -3.90 10.52 6.04
N GLU A 150 -4.48 11.68 6.35
CA GLU A 150 -5.94 11.84 6.50
C GLU A 150 -6.66 11.79 5.15
N ASN A 151 -5.99 12.19 4.07
CA ASN A 151 -6.58 12.30 2.73
C ASN A 151 -6.34 11.07 1.84
N ILE A 152 -5.45 10.15 2.25
CA ILE A 152 -5.02 9.04 1.38
C ILE A 152 -6.15 8.05 1.06
N MET A 153 -7.03 7.80 2.02
CA MET A 153 -8.14 6.87 1.85
C MET A 153 -9.22 7.43 0.93
N ASP A 154 -9.48 8.74 0.99
CA ASP A 154 -10.40 9.42 0.09
C ASP A 154 -9.85 9.43 -1.35
N GLY A 155 -8.55 9.71 -1.49
CA GLY A 155 -7.85 9.61 -2.78
C GLY A 155 -7.95 8.20 -3.38
N TRP A 156 -7.70 7.17 -2.56
CA TRP A 156 -7.85 5.78 -2.98
C TRP A 156 -9.29 5.43 -3.38
N ALA A 157 -10.29 5.84 -2.60
CA ALA A 157 -11.69 5.57 -2.90
C ALA A 157 -12.13 6.21 -4.23
N LYS A 158 -11.69 7.45 -4.52
CA LYS A 158 -11.92 8.11 -5.82
C LYS A 158 -11.31 7.32 -6.99
N LEU A 159 -10.09 6.82 -6.81
CA LEU A 159 -9.41 6.02 -7.83
C LEU A 159 -10.12 4.68 -8.04
N GLU A 160 -10.48 3.98 -6.97
CA GLU A 160 -11.22 2.72 -7.02
C GLU A 160 -12.54 2.88 -7.77
N ASP A 161 -13.33 3.91 -7.45
CA ASP A 161 -14.59 4.22 -8.16
C ASP A 161 -14.35 4.52 -9.64
N TYR A 162 -13.34 5.33 -9.97
CA TYR A 162 -13.00 5.62 -11.37
C TYR A 162 -12.62 4.34 -12.14
N LEU A 163 -11.79 3.49 -11.55
CA LEU A 163 -11.34 2.24 -12.18
C LEU A 163 -12.49 1.26 -12.40
N LEU A 164 -13.40 1.15 -11.44
CA LEU A 164 -14.61 0.32 -11.57
C LEU A 164 -15.57 0.87 -12.63
N LYS A 165 -15.88 2.16 -12.57
CA LYS A 165 -16.83 2.83 -13.47
C LYS A 165 -16.38 2.79 -14.93
N ASN A 166 -15.09 2.95 -15.18
CA ASN A 166 -14.50 2.92 -16.52
C ASN A 166 -14.02 1.51 -16.92
N LYS A 167 -14.42 0.48 -16.18
CA LYS A 167 -14.09 -0.94 -16.46
C LYS A 167 -12.59 -1.15 -16.72
N ALA A 168 -11.73 -0.53 -15.92
CA ALA A 168 -10.28 -0.58 -16.09
C ALA A 168 -9.78 -2.03 -16.19
N PRO A 169 -8.97 -2.38 -17.21
CA PRO A 169 -8.37 -3.70 -17.31
C PRO A 169 -7.52 -4.03 -16.07
N THR A 170 -7.49 -5.29 -15.64
CA THR A 170 -6.77 -5.69 -14.41
C THR A 170 -5.28 -5.37 -14.49
N PHE A 171 -4.63 -5.54 -15.64
CA PHE A 171 -3.21 -5.19 -15.81
C PHE A 171 -2.95 -3.68 -15.60
N ILE A 172 -3.92 -2.82 -15.95
CA ILE A 172 -3.83 -1.38 -15.67
C ILE A 172 -3.90 -1.13 -14.16
N VAL A 173 -4.82 -1.82 -13.47
CA VAL A 173 -4.92 -1.74 -12.00
C VAL A 173 -3.63 -2.24 -11.34
N GLN A 174 -3.06 -3.35 -11.80
CA GLN A 174 -1.78 -3.89 -11.32
C GLN A 174 -0.64 -2.89 -11.53
N ASN A 175 -0.53 -2.29 -12.72
CA ASN A 175 0.49 -1.27 -13.01
C ASN A 175 0.35 -0.03 -12.10
N ILE A 176 -0.89 0.41 -11.85
CA ILE A 176 -1.17 1.49 -10.90
C ILE A 176 -0.74 1.10 -9.49
N CYS A 177 -1.09 -0.10 -9.02
CA CYS A 177 -0.66 -0.60 -7.72
C CYS A 177 0.86 -0.66 -7.61
N VAL A 178 1.57 -1.20 -8.62
CA VAL A 178 3.04 -1.25 -8.65
C VAL A 178 3.62 0.16 -8.58
N SER A 179 3.08 1.11 -9.33
CA SER A 179 3.52 2.51 -9.31
C SER A 179 3.35 3.12 -7.93
N LEU A 180 2.19 2.95 -7.30
CA LEU A 180 1.91 3.51 -5.97
C LEU A 180 2.79 2.86 -4.89
N VAL A 181 2.97 1.54 -4.94
CA VAL A 181 3.87 0.81 -4.02
C VAL A 181 5.30 1.26 -4.17
N SER A 182 5.77 1.43 -5.40
CA SER A 182 7.12 1.94 -5.68
C SER A 182 7.29 3.35 -5.08
N SER A 183 6.30 4.23 -5.25
CA SER A 183 6.31 5.56 -4.63
C SER A 183 6.33 5.51 -3.11
N LEU A 184 5.60 4.59 -2.48
CA LEU A 184 5.60 4.39 -1.02
C LEU A 184 6.97 3.90 -0.52
N LEU A 185 7.54 2.89 -1.15
CA LEU A 185 8.80 2.27 -0.72
C LEU A 185 9.99 3.20 -0.88
N ILE A 186 10.03 4.00 -1.95
CA ILE A 186 11.06 5.02 -2.15
C ILE A 186 11.09 6.00 -0.96
N GLN A 187 9.91 6.39 -0.44
CA GLN A 187 9.85 7.28 0.73
C GLN A 187 10.38 6.61 2.00
N GLU A 188 10.07 5.34 2.23
CA GLU A 188 10.58 4.61 3.40
C GLU A 188 12.10 4.42 3.35
N TYR A 189 12.64 4.12 2.16
CA TYR A 189 14.08 3.92 1.94
C TYR A 189 14.91 5.18 2.29
N TYR A 190 14.44 6.37 1.89
CA TYR A 190 15.13 7.63 2.22
C TYR A 190 15.09 7.99 3.71
N GLU A 191 14.10 7.51 4.47
CA GLU A 191 13.94 7.90 5.88
C GLU A 191 14.55 6.91 6.86
N GLU A 192 14.51 5.60 6.57
CA GLU A 192 14.96 4.56 7.50
C GLU A 192 16.36 4.01 7.18
N LYS A 193 17.02 4.44 6.07
CA LYS A 193 18.31 3.87 5.60
C LYS A 193 18.29 2.34 5.64
N ILE A 194 17.21 1.75 5.13
CA ILE A 194 17.03 0.31 5.07
C ILE A 194 18.02 -0.24 4.06
N ASP A 195 18.89 -1.16 4.48
CA ASP A 195 19.77 -1.93 3.60
C ASP A 195 18.93 -3.05 2.96
N ASP A 196 18.08 -2.68 2.01
CA ASP A 196 17.28 -3.62 1.20
C ASP A 196 17.75 -3.56 -0.25
N ASP A 197 18.30 -4.68 -0.75
CA ASP A 197 18.73 -4.87 -2.14
C ASP A 197 17.55 -4.96 -3.14
N GLY A 198 16.38 -4.40 -2.79
CA GLY A 198 15.15 -4.47 -3.56
C GLY A 198 14.40 -5.81 -3.43
N GLN A 199 14.64 -6.59 -2.39
CA GLN A 199 13.89 -7.83 -2.16
C GLN A 199 12.46 -7.52 -1.74
N MET A 200 12.27 -6.47 -0.94
CA MET A 200 10.94 -6.07 -0.47
C MET A 200 10.07 -5.62 -1.64
N ILE A 201 10.58 -4.75 -2.52
CA ILE A 201 9.81 -4.31 -3.70
C ILE A 201 9.48 -5.48 -4.64
N SER A 202 10.41 -6.44 -4.78
CA SER A 202 10.19 -7.64 -5.59
C SER A 202 9.08 -8.52 -5.02
N ALA A 203 8.99 -8.66 -3.69
CA ALA A 203 7.91 -9.40 -3.04
C ALA A 203 6.55 -8.73 -3.27
N TYR A 204 6.45 -7.42 -3.09
CA TYR A 204 5.21 -6.67 -3.37
C TYR A 204 4.77 -6.77 -4.84
N ILE A 205 5.72 -6.67 -5.78
CA ILE A 205 5.44 -6.82 -7.20
C ILE A 205 4.91 -8.23 -7.51
N SER A 206 5.54 -9.26 -6.94
CA SER A 206 5.09 -10.64 -7.07
C SER A 206 3.66 -10.82 -6.54
N ASP A 207 3.36 -10.29 -5.36
CA ASP A 207 2.01 -10.35 -4.78
C ASP A 207 0.97 -9.69 -5.70
N ILE A 208 1.27 -8.50 -6.23
CA ILE A 208 0.39 -7.78 -7.17
C ILE A 208 0.09 -8.61 -8.42
N TYR A 209 1.10 -9.24 -9.02
CA TYR A 209 0.91 -10.02 -10.23
C TYR A 209 0.24 -11.39 -9.99
N ASN A 210 0.37 -11.96 -8.78
CA ASN A 210 -0.32 -13.20 -8.40
C ASN A 210 -1.80 -13.00 -8.01
N MET A 211 -2.26 -11.76 -7.88
CA MET A 211 -3.66 -11.44 -7.62
C MET A 211 -4.45 -11.31 -8.94
N HIS A 212 -5.31 -12.29 -9.20
CA HIS A 212 -6.09 -12.38 -10.44
C HIS A 212 -7.45 -11.68 -10.38
N SER A 213 -7.84 -11.10 -9.24
CA SER A 213 -9.10 -10.38 -9.07
C SER A 213 -8.87 -8.92 -8.71
N LYS A 214 -9.55 -7.98 -9.40
CA LYS A 214 -9.56 -6.55 -9.08
C LYS A 214 -9.97 -6.29 -7.63
N ARG A 215 -10.92 -7.06 -7.11
CA ARG A 215 -11.35 -6.97 -5.71
C ARG A 215 -10.22 -7.29 -4.74
N GLN A 216 -9.47 -8.36 -5.01
CA GLN A 216 -8.31 -8.73 -4.19
C GLN A 216 -7.25 -7.63 -4.24
N LEU A 217 -6.95 -7.10 -5.42
CA LEU A 217 -6.01 -5.97 -5.58
C LEU A 217 -6.46 -4.73 -4.82
N PHE A 218 -7.74 -4.37 -4.91
CA PHE A 218 -8.26 -3.20 -4.21
C PHE A 218 -8.24 -3.36 -2.69
N ASP A 219 -8.68 -4.51 -2.19
CA ASP A 219 -8.65 -4.82 -0.77
C ASP A 219 -7.19 -4.83 -0.27
N TRP A 220 -6.27 -5.47 -0.99
CA TRP A 220 -4.86 -5.50 -0.63
C TRP A 220 -4.23 -4.11 -0.58
N MET A 221 -4.46 -3.28 -1.60
CA MET A 221 -3.90 -1.92 -1.66
C MET A 221 -4.49 -1.05 -0.55
N ARG A 222 -5.79 -1.21 -0.25
CA ARG A 222 -6.44 -0.53 0.88
C ARG A 222 -5.77 -0.86 2.22
N HIS A 223 -5.50 -2.15 2.47
CA HIS A 223 -4.81 -2.57 3.69
C HIS A 223 -3.39 -2.00 3.78
N LEU A 224 -2.67 -1.95 2.65
CA LEU A 224 -1.33 -1.37 2.59
C LEU A 224 -1.33 0.13 2.92
N LEU A 225 -2.25 0.89 2.32
CA LEU A 225 -2.40 2.33 2.57
C LEU A 225 -2.80 2.65 4.02
N ILE A 226 -3.66 1.81 4.63
CA ILE A 226 -4.01 1.94 6.05
C ILE A 226 -2.75 1.78 6.91
N LYS A 227 -2.00 0.69 6.73
CA LYS A 227 -0.76 0.44 7.48
C LYS A 227 0.25 1.57 7.33
N TRP A 228 0.44 2.07 6.12
CA TRP A 228 1.31 3.21 5.86
C TRP A 228 0.83 4.47 6.61
N SER A 229 -0.48 4.75 6.58
CA SER A 229 -1.06 5.91 7.24
C SER A 229 -0.88 5.86 8.77
N GLU A 230 -1.00 4.68 9.37
CA GLU A 230 -0.80 4.43 10.80
C GLU A 230 0.67 4.62 11.20
N LYS A 231 1.59 3.97 10.48
CA LYS A 231 3.05 4.13 10.70
C LYS A 231 3.47 5.59 10.62
N LEU A 232 2.98 6.31 9.63
CA LEU A 232 3.33 7.72 9.43
C LEU A 232 2.75 8.63 10.53
N LYS A 233 1.53 8.35 11.02
CA LYS A 233 0.96 9.05 12.19
C LYS A 233 1.79 8.82 13.45
N GLU A 234 2.26 7.60 13.69
CA GLU A 234 3.13 7.28 14.82
C GLU A 234 4.48 8.02 14.74
N GLN A 235 5.10 8.04 13.56
CA GLN A 235 6.35 8.77 13.35
C GLN A 235 6.19 10.29 13.51
N LEU A 236 5.12 10.88 12.99
CA LEU A 236 4.85 12.31 13.09
C LEU A 236 4.54 12.72 14.54
N THR A 237 3.76 11.92 15.26
CA THR A 237 3.47 12.16 16.68
C THR A 237 4.72 12.00 17.55
N GLY A 238 5.58 11.02 17.27
CA GLY A 238 6.89 10.87 17.92
C GLY A 238 7.82 12.06 17.69
N LYS A 239 8.02 12.47 16.44
CA LYS A 239 8.86 13.64 16.08
C LYS A 239 8.34 14.92 16.73
N ARG A 240 7.03 15.18 16.66
CA ARG A 240 6.39 16.34 17.31
C ARG A 240 6.55 16.29 18.82
N SER A 241 6.44 15.11 19.42
CA SER A 241 6.63 14.91 20.85
C SER A 241 8.06 15.29 21.28
N HIS A 242 9.08 14.77 20.58
CA HIS A 242 10.47 15.11 20.85
C HIS A 242 10.76 16.60 20.68
N PHE A 243 10.22 17.21 19.62
CA PHE A 243 10.32 18.66 19.39
C PHE A 243 9.77 19.45 20.57
N LEU A 244 8.51 19.19 20.98
CA LEU A 244 7.88 19.91 22.08
C LEU A 244 8.69 19.81 23.39
N ILE A 245 9.22 18.63 23.70
CA ILE A 245 10.03 18.45 24.91
C ILE A 245 11.36 19.19 24.83
N ARG A 246 12.01 19.22 23.66
CA ARG A 246 13.23 20.00 23.45
C ARG A 246 12.96 21.49 23.66
N GLU A 247 11.90 22.03 23.05
CA GLU A 247 11.54 23.44 23.20
C GLU A 247 11.25 23.82 24.66
N VAL A 248 10.55 22.96 25.42
CA VAL A 248 10.32 23.19 26.85
C VAL A 248 11.65 23.26 27.61
N LYS A 249 12.59 22.32 27.35
CA LYS A 249 13.90 22.30 28.00
C LYS A 249 14.74 23.53 27.65
N GLU A 250 14.74 23.94 26.39
CA GLU A 250 15.44 25.15 25.93
C GLU A 250 14.84 26.41 26.56
N TYR A 251 13.51 26.48 26.64
CA TYR A 251 12.84 27.61 27.28
C TYR A 251 13.23 27.72 28.75
N VAL A 252 13.26 26.60 29.48
CA VAL A 252 13.76 26.54 30.87
C VAL A 252 15.21 27.02 30.93
N GLN A 253 16.08 26.53 30.05
CA GLN A 253 17.48 26.92 30.05
C GLN A 253 17.69 28.43 29.88
N ARG A 254 16.87 29.08 29.06
CA ARG A 254 16.97 30.52 28.76
C ARG A 254 16.28 31.43 29.78
N HIS A 255 15.32 30.92 30.56
CA HIS A 255 14.44 31.75 31.40
C HIS A 255 14.25 31.22 32.83
N TYR A 256 15.11 30.29 33.30
CA TYR A 256 14.98 29.70 34.64
C TYR A 256 15.06 30.73 35.78
N ASP A 257 15.70 31.88 35.53
CA ASP A 257 15.97 32.98 36.44
C ASP A 257 14.74 33.85 36.75
N ARG A 258 13.61 33.59 36.11
CA ARG A 258 12.33 34.27 36.38
C ARG A 258 11.21 33.27 36.62
N GLU A 259 10.05 33.74 37.09
CA GLU A 259 8.85 32.92 37.16
C GLU A 259 8.45 32.46 35.75
N ILE A 260 8.31 31.14 35.58
CA ILE A 260 7.87 30.53 34.32
C ILE A 260 6.79 29.49 34.60
N LYS A 261 5.74 29.47 33.78
CA LYS A 261 4.64 28.51 33.89
C LYS A 261 4.59 27.63 32.65
N LEU A 262 4.32 26.34 32.85
CA LEU A 262 4.12 25.41 31.73
C LEU A 262 2.98 25.85 30.80
N ALA A 263 1.98 26.57 31.34
CA ALA A 263 0.88 27.14 30.55
C ALA A 263 1.39 28.13 29.50
N GLU A 264 2.31 29.02 29.86
CA GLU A 264 2.90 30.02 28.95
C GLU A 264 3.67 29.34 27.83
N ILE A 265 4.44 28.29 28.15
CA ILE A 265 5.18 27.51 27.15
C ILE A 265 4.22 26.74 26.23
N ALA A 266 3.12 26.21 26.78
CA ALA A 266 2.10 25.51 26.00
C ALA A 266 1.41 26.45 24.99
N GLU A 267 1.13 27.69 25.39
CA GLU A 267 0.59 28.73 24.50
C GLU A 267 1.57 29.08 23.38
N LEU A 268 2.86 29.29 23.71
CA LEU A 268 3.92 29.56 22.72
C LEU A 268 4.10 28.42 21.72
N LEU A 269 3.88 27.18 22.15
CA LEU A 269 3.99 25.98 21.31
C LEU A 269 2.67 25.58 20.65
N HIS A 270 1.61 26.38 20.82
CA HIS A 270 0.26 26.13 20.30
C HIS A 270 -0.27 24.72 20.65
N VAL A 271 -0.09 24.29 21.90
CA VAL A 271 -0.57 22.99 22.41
C VAL A 271 -1.33 23.16 23.72
N ASN A 272 -2.19 22.20 24.03
CA ASN A 272 -2.90 22.19 25.30
C ASN A 272 -1.92 21.92 26.47
N LYS A 273 -2.04 22.70 27.56
CA LYS A 273 -1.22 22.56 28.78
C LYS A 273 -1.26 21.14 29.37
N ASN A 274 -2.43 20.50 29.42
CA ASN A 274 -2.57 19.16 30.00
C ASN A 274 -1.84 18.12 29.14
N TYR A 275 -1.96 18.23 27.82
CA TYR A 275 -1.19 17.41 26.89
C TYR A 275 0.32 17.59 27.08
N LEU A 276 0.80 18.84 27.12
CA LEU A 276 2.22 19.13 27.31
C LEU A 276 2.73 18.62 28.67
N SER A 277 1.93 18.72 29.73
CA SER A 277 2.28 18.21 31.06
C SER A 277 2.41 16.69 31.09
N GLN A 278 1.45 15.97 30.49
CA GLN A 278 1.48 14.51 30.40
C GLN A 278 2.67 14.05 29.55
N LEU A 279 2.88 14.70 28.40
CA LEU A 279 3.98 14.41 27.51
C LEU A 279 5.34 14.63 28.19
N PHE A 280 5.51 15.76 28.89
CA PHE A 280 6.74 16.08 29.60
C PHE A 280 7.06 15.04 30.67
N LYS A 281 6.08 14.65 31.48
CA LYS A 281 6.27 13.59 32.49
C LYS A 281 6.56 12.24 31.85
N LYS A 282 5.86 11.87 30.77
CA LYS A 282 6.07 10.61 30.06
C LYS A 282 7.49 10.50 29.48
N VAL A 283 7.98 11.57 28.86
CA VAL A 283 9.28 11.57 28.16
C VAL A 283 10.46 11.80 29.11
N THR A 284 10.32 12.66 30.12
CA THR A 284 11.43 13.01 31.03
C THR A 284 11.46 12.20 32.33
N GLY A 285 10.36 11.54 32.68
CA GLY A 285 10.18 10.89 33.99
C GLY A 285 9.84 11.86 35.13
N ASP A 286 9.92 13.18 34.90
CA ASP A 286 9.75 14.23 35.91
C ASP A 286 8.59 15.16 35.57
N THR A 287 7.97 15.77 36.58
CA THR A 287 7.05 16.90 36.34
C THR A 287 7.84 18.13 35.89
N PHE A 288 7.22 19.04 35.13
CA PHE A 288 7.84 20.30 34.72
C PHE A 288 8.39 21.09 35.92
N VAL A 289 7.62 21.17 37.02
CA VAL A 289 8.04 21.89 38.24
C VAL A 289 9.26 21.23 38.89
N SER A 290 9.27 19.89 38.99
CA SER A 290 10.43 19.14 39.49
C SER A 290 11.67 19.41 38.64
N TYR A 291 11.53 19.33 37.32
CA TYR A 291 12.61 19.58 36.37
C TYR A 291 13.16 21.01 36.50
N LEU A 292 12.29 22.02 36.55
CA LEU A 292 12.69 23.42 36.74
C LEU A 292 13.45 23.63 38.04
N ASN A 293 12.95 23.08 39.16
CA ASN A 293 13.62 23.20 40.45
C ASN A 293 15.00 22.55 40.42
N LYS A 294 15.12 21.32 39.88
CA LYS A 294 16.42 20.66 39.70
C LYS A 294 17.39 21.51 38.88
N TYR A 295 16.93 22.08 37.77
CA TYR A 295 17.75 22.93 36.92
C TYR A 295 18.22 24.20 37.66
N ARG A 296 17.33 24.89 38.38
CA ARG A 296 17.67 26.08 39.19
C ARG A 296 18.66 25.76 40.30
N ILE A 297 18.50 24.62 40.99
CA ILE A 297 19.43 24.19 42.03
C ILE A 297 20.81 23.87 41.46
N GLU A 298 20.91 23.23 40.28
CA GLU A 298 22.19 23.04 39.61
C GLU A 298 22.88 24.38 39.29
N LYS A 299 22.14 25.37 38.79
CA LYS A 299 22.67 26.72 38.57
C LYS A 299 23.08 27.41 39.87
N ALA A 300 22.33 27.22 40.94
CA ALA A 300 22.67 27.74 42.27
C ALA A 300 23.97 27.11 42.79
N LYS A 301 24.16 25.79 42.66
CA LYS A 301 25.41 25.11 43.01
C LYS A 301 26.61 25.69 42.26
N THR A 302 26.46 25.98 40.96
CA THR A 302 27.52 26.64 40.18
C THR A 302 27.90 27.98 40.79
N LYS A 303 26.90 28.85 41.09
CA LYS A 303 27.14 30.18 41.69
C LYS A 303 27.71 30.11 43.10
N LEU A 304 27.27 29.16 43.93
CA LEU A 304 27.80 28.97 45.29
C LEU A 304 29.29 28.61 45.27
N ARG A 305 29.75 27.82 44.28
CA ARG A 305 31.17 27.49 44.10
C ARG A 305 32.04 28.66 43.66
N GLU A 306 31.46 29.68 43.03
CA GLU A 306 32.21 30.88 42.66
C GLU A 306 32.56 31.75 43.88
N GLY A 307 31.81 31.64 44.99
CA GLY A 307 32.07 32.37 46.23
C GLY A 307 31.89 33.89 46.14
N ARG A 308 31.23 34.40 45.10
CA ARG A 308 31.11 35.85 44.80
C ARG A 308 29.84 36.51 45.32
N TYR A 309 28.84 35.72 45.70
CA TYR A 309 27.48 36.18 45.98
C TYR A 309 26.97 35.59 47.29
N LEU A 310 26.16 36.35 48.01
CA LEU A 310 25.46 35.90 49.21
C LEU A 310 24.31 34.95 48.83
N ILE A 311 23.93 34.07 49.77
CA ILE A 311 22.92 33.02 49.51
C ILE A 311 21.57 33.61 49.06
N TYR A 312 21.16 34.75 49.63
CA TYR A 312 19.91 35.40 49.22
C TYR A 312 20.00 35.98 47.80
N GLU A 313 21.14 36.56 47.40
CA GLU A 313 21.38 37.06 46.04
C GLU A 313 21.34 35.91 45.03
N ILE A 314 21.97 34.78 45.36
CA ILE A 314 21.94 33.57 44.51
C ILE A 314 20.50 33.07 44.35
N SER A 315 19.69 33.11 45.42
CA SER A 315 18.30 32.67 45.35
C SER A 315 17.48 33.51 44.36
N GLU A 316 17.70 34.83 44.35
CA GLU A 316 17.05 35.75 43.42
C GLU A 316 17.55 35.54 41.99
N MET A 317 18.87 35.44 41.79
CA MET A 317 19.50 35.21 40.47
C MET A 317 19.08 33.91 39.79
N VAL A 318 18.61 32.91 40.54
CA VAL A 318 18.15 31.63 40.00
C VAL A 318 16.62 31.50 40.00
N GLY A 319 15.91 32.61 40.21
CA GLY A 319 14.47 32.70 40.00
C GLY A 319 13.58 32.33 41.18
N TYR A 320 14.11 32.39 42.41
CA TYR A 320 13.31 32.26 43.63
C TYR A 320 13.09 33.63 44.28
N GLN A 321 11.83 34.03 44.42
CA GLN A 321 11.46 35.27 45.11
C GLN A 321 11.57 35.16 46.64
N ASN A 322 11.56 33.94 47.18
CA ASN A 322 11.60 33.69 48.62
C ASN A 322 12.85 32.85 48.99
N PRO A 323 13.86 33.45 49.65
CA PRO A 323 15.08 32.76 50.06
C PRO A 323 14.86 31.57 51.02
N THR A 324 13.82 31.62 51.86
CA THR A 324 13.45 30.52 52.75
C THR A 324 12.95 29.31 51.95
N TYR A 325 12.08 29.55 50.97
CA TYR A 325 11.59 28.50 50.07
C TYR A 325 12.73 27.92 49.22
N PHE A 326 13.62 28.77 48.69
CA PHE A 326 14.83 28.33 48.01
C PHE A 326 15.66 27.37 48.88
N SER A 327 15.91 27.72 50.14
CA SER A 327 16.70 26.89 51.05
C SER A 327 16.05 25.52 51.33
N GLN A 328 14.71 25.49 51.43
CA GLN A 328 13.95 24.23 51.57
C GLN A 328 14.07 23.36 50.32
N VAL A 329 13.90 23.94 49.12
CA VAL A 329 14.02 23.21 47.84
C VAL A 329 15.46 22.73 47.63
N PHE A 330 16.45 23.56 47.92
CA PHE A 330 17.86 23.20 47.84
C PHE A 330 18.18 22.02 48.76
N LYS A 331 17.74 22.07 50.02
CA LYS A 331 17.92 20.95 50.97
C LYS A 331 17.18 19.69 50.54
N SER A 332 15.96 19.82 50.02
CA SER A 332 15.20 18.68 49.52
C SER A 332 15.88 17.98 48.33
N ILE A 333 16.54 18.73 47.44
CA ILE A 333 17.16 18.18 46.23
C ILE A 333 18.58 17.68 46.50
N THR A 334 19.32 18.34 47.40
CA THR A 334 20.75 18.07 47.61
C THR A 334 21.06 17.33 48.90
N GLY A 335 20.10 17.24 49.84
CA GLY A 335 20.29 16.71 51.18
C GLY A 335 20.90 17.69 52.18
N MET A 336 21.36 18.87 51.73
CA MET A 336 22.06 19.86 52.57
C MET A 336 21.49 21.26 52.33
N SER A 337 21.48 22.13 53.33
CA SER A 337 21.13 23.55 53.15
C SER A 337 22.20 24.27 52.31
N PRO A 338 21.88 25.42 51.70
CA PRO A 338 22.87 26.20 50.95
C PRO A 338 24.10 26.57 51.77
N SER A 339 23.93 26.93 53.05
CA SER A 339 25.03 27.26 53.95
C SER A 339 25.92 26.05 54.24
N GLU A 340 25.32 24.89 54.55
CA GLU A 340 26.07 23.63 54.75
C GLU A 340 26.81 23.21 53.48
N TYR A 341 26.23 23.46 52.30
CA TYR A 341 26.87 23.19 51.01
C TYR A 341 28.12 24.06 50.84
N VAL A 342 28.04 25.36 51.14
CA VAL A 342 29.19 26.30 51.08
C VAL A 342 30.30 25.90 52.06
N SER A 343 29.95 25.56 53.30
CA SER A 343 30.93 25.12 54.31
C SER A 343 31.63 23.80 53.96
N ARG A 344 31.10 23.02 53.01
CA ARG A 344 31.69 21.76 52.58
C ARG A 344 32.57 21.90 51.33
N ILE A 345 32.42 22.99 50.57
CA ILE A 345 33.21 23.27 49.36
C ILE A 345 34.37 24.24 49.63
N GLY A 346 34.27 25.04 50.69
CA GLY A 346 35.41 25.76 51.28
C GLY A 346 36.13 24.89 52.29
#